data_AF-A0A3M0XNP2-F1
#
_entry.id   AF-A0A3M0XNP2-F1
#
_cell.length_a   1.000
_cell.length_b   1.000
_cell.length_c   1.000
_cell.angle_alpha   90.00
_cell.angle_beta   90.00
_cell.angle_gamma   90.00
#
_symmetry.space_group_name_H-M   'P 1'
#
loop_
_entity.id
_entity.type
_entity.pdbx_description
1 polymer ?
#
loop_
_entity_poly.entity_id
_entity_poly.type
_entity_poly.pdbx_seq_one_letter_code
_entity_poly.pdbx_strand_id
1 'polypeptide(L)'
;CSCPTCRDYGRAYIHHLFRAEEMLGPILLTRHNLYYYQALMRDLRAAIEAGRLADFAAAFAAGQAAGDIAPPATDAETRSGR
;
A
#
# COMPACT_ATOMS: atom_id res chain seq x y z
N CYS A 1 -0.42 7.66 -3.29
CA CYS A 1 0.84 7.36 -4.02
C CYS A 1 0.77 7.98 -5.40
N SER A 2 1.82 8.66 -5.86
CA SER A 2 1.89 9.39 -7.15
C SER A 2 2.66 8.62 -8.25
N CYS A 3 3.06 7.38 -7.99
CA CYS A 3 3.73 6.56 -9.00
C CYS A 3 2.78 6.31 -10.18
N PRO A 4 3.29 6.15 -11.41
CA PRO A 4 2.41 5.99 -12.57
C PRO A 4 1.52 4.74 -12.48
N THR A 5 1.97 3.65 -11.83
CA THR A 5 1.10 2.49 -11.57
C THR A 5 -0.16 2.88 -10.81
N CYS A 6 -0.05 3.67 -9.73
CA CYS A 6 -1.19 4.06 -8.91
C CYS A 6 -2.08 5.12 -9.55
N ARG A 7 -1.58 5.87 -10.54
CA ARG A 7 -2.39 6.84 -11.28
C ARG A 7 -3.23 6.18 -12.36
N ASP A 8 -2.65 5.19 -13.03
CA ASP A 8 -3.21 4.64 -14.27
C ASP A 8 -3.97 3.32 -14.03
N TYR A 9 -3.70 2.61 -12.91
CA TYR A 9 -4.26 1.28 -12.64
C TYR A 9 -4.84 1.17 -11.22
N GLY A 10 -6.03 0.56 -11.12
CA GLY A 10 -6.69 0.23 -9.85
C GLY A 10 -6.26 -1.11 -9.25
N ARG A 11 -6.53 -1.30 -7.95
CA ARG A 11 -6.23 -2.54 -7.21
C ARG A 11 -6.89 -3.78 -7.82
N ALA A 12 -8.15 -3.66 -8.25
CA ALA A 12 -8.89 -4.75 -8.87
C ALA A 12 -8.23 -5.23 -10.18
N TYR A 13 -7.69 -4.30 -10.97
CA TYR A 13 -7.00 -4.64 -12.22
C TYR A 13 -5.67 -5.35 -11.96
N ILE A 14 -4.87 -4.85 -11.00
CA ILE A 14 -3.63 -5.51 -10.59
C ILE A 14 -3.95 -6.93 -10.07
N HIS A 15 -4.98 -7.08 -9.24
CA HIS A 15 -5.44 -8.39 -8.77
C HIS A 15 -5.81 -9.32 -9.92
N HIS A 16 -6.56 -8.81 -10.91
CA HIS A 16 -6.90 -9.57 -12.11
C HIS A 16 -5.64 -10.05 -12.87
N LEU A 17 -4.62 -9.22 -13.05
CA LEU A 17 -3.37 -9.61 -13.72
C LEU A 17 -2.69 -10.79 -13.01
N PHE A 18 -2.69 -10.79 -11.67
CA PHE A 18 -2.16 -11.93 -10.91
C PHE A 18 -3.03 -13.19 -11.05
N ARG A 19 -4.36 -13.04 -11.12
CA ARG A 19 -5.29 -14.16 -11.35
C ARG A 19 -5.21 -14.72 -12.77
N ALA A 20 -4.82 -13.89 -13.73
CA ALA A 20 -4.63 -14.26 -15.13
C ALA A 20 -3.20 -14.71 -15.46
N GLU A 21 -2.29 -14.75 -14.48
CA GLU A 21 -0.88 -15.11 -14.65
C GLU A 21 -0.12 -14.23 -15.66
N GLU A 22 -0.52 -12.95 -15.76
CA GLU A 22 0.05 -11.99 -16.70
C GLU A 22 1.30 -11.31 -16.14
N MET A 23 2.39 -11.29 -16.92
CA MET A 23 3.68 -10.71 -16.53
C MET A 23 3.61 -9.20 -16.23
N LEU A 24 2.59 -8.51 -16.73
CA LEU A 24 2.35 -7.10 -16.42
C LEU A 24 2.10 -6.87 -14.92
N GLY A 25 1.48 -7.83 -14.21
CA GLY A 25 1.20 -7.71 -12.78
C GLY A 25 2.47 -7.48 -11.93
N PRO A 26 3.45 -8.40 -12.00
CA PRO A 26 4.75 -8.24 -11.35
C PRO A 26 5.51 -6.96 -11.74
N ILE A 27 5.44 -6.54 -13.00
CA ILE A 27 6.10 -5.31 -13.49
C ILE A 27 5.50 -4.07 -12.81
N LEU A 28 4.18 -3.96 -12.84
CA LEU A 28 3.46 -2.83 -12.23
C LEU A 28 3.68 -2.77 -10.72
N LEU A 29 3.68 -3.92 -10.05
CA LEU A 29 3.93 -4.01 -8.61
C LEU A 29 5.36 -3.64 -8.24
N THR A 30 6.36 -4.10 -9.01
CA THR A 30 7.76 -3.74 -8.81
C THR A 30 7.95 -2.23 -8.95
N ARG A 31 7.36 -1.62 -9.98
CA ARG A 31 7.40 -0.17 -10.18
C ARG A 31 6.77 0.59 -9.01
N HIS A 32 5.64 0.12 -8.49
CA HIS A 32 5.01 0.70 -7.31
C HIS A 32 5.91 0.59 -6.08
N ASN A 33 6.45 -0.60 -5.81
CA ASN A 33 7.27 -0.89 -4.64
C ASN A 33 8.53 -0.02 -4.62
N LEU A 34 9.25 0.07 -5.75
CA LEU A 34 10.43 0.91 -5.84
C LEU A 34 10.11 2.38 -5.57
N TYR A 35 9.02 2.91 -6.14
CA TYR A 35 8.60 4.28 -5.86
C TYR A 35 8.27 4.49 -4.37
N TYR A 36 7.53 3.56 -3.78
CA TYR A 36 7.16 3.60 -2.37
C TYR A 36 8.40 3.63 -1.47
N TYR A 37 9.35 2.70 -1.65
CA TYR A 37 10.56 2.66 -0.84
C TYR A 37 11.41 3.91 -1.02
N GLN A 38 11.53 4.44 -2.24
CA GLN A 38 12.28 5.67 -2.47
C GLN A 38 11.64 6.88 -1.78
N ALA A 39 10.31 6.95 -1.75
CA ALA A 39 9.59 7.99 -1.02
C ALA A 39 9.80 7.84 0.50
N LEU A 40 9.60 6.64 1.05
CA LEU A 40 9.81 6.35 2.47
C LEU A 40 11.24 6.72 2.92
N MET A 41 12.25 6.34 2.14
CA MET A 41 13.65 6.63 2.49
C MET A 41 13.97 8.12 2.38
N ARG A 42 13.34 8.86 1.47
CA ARG A 42 13.46 10.32 1.41
C ARG A 42 12.86 10.97 2.66
N ASP A 43 11.68 10.53 3.08
CA ASP A 43 10.99 11.11 4.23
C ASP A 43 11.73 10.79 5.54
N LEU A 44 12.32 9.58 5.65
CA LEU A 44 13.22 9.21 6.74
C LEU A 44 14.47 10.11 6.81
N ARG A 45 15.14 10.36 5.68
CA ARG A 45 16.30 11.27 5.64
C ARG A 45 15.92 12.68 6.09
N ALA A 46 14.79 13.21 5.61
CA ALA A 46 14.30 14.53 6.03
C ALA A 46 13.97 14.56 7.54
N ALA A 47 13.43 13.48 8.10
CA ALA A 47 13.16 13.39 9.54
C ALA A 47 14.45 13.34 10.38
N ILE A 48 15.51 12.69 9.89
CA ILE A 48 16.83 12.67 10.53
C ILE A 48 17.43 14.08 10.52
N GLU A 49 17.45 14.75 9.37
CA GLU A 49 17.98 16.11 9.23
C GLU A 49 17.27 17.11 10.15
N ALA A 50 15.97 16.92 10.37
CA ALA A 50 15.16 17.76 11.26
C ALA A 50 15.13 17.28 12.73
N GLY A 51 15.91 16.25 13.11
CA GLY A 51 15.98 15.77 14.50
C GLY A 51 14.68 15.13 15.02
N ARG A 52 13.78 14.71 14.14
CA ARG A 52 12.40 14.25 14.45
C ARG A 52 12.13 12.81 14.00
N LEU A 53 13.18 11.98 13.93
CA LEU A 53 13.07 10.60 13.47
C LEU A 53 12.13 9.76 14.34
N ALA A 54 12.20 9.91 15.67
CA ALA A 54 11.35 9.16 16.61
C ALA A 54 9.86 9.44 16.37
N ASP A 55 9.48 10.71 16.25
CA ASP A 55 8.11 11.13 15.96
C ASP A 55 7.62 10.60 14.61
N PHE A 56 8.49 10.69 13.59
CA PHE A 56 8.18 10.13 12.27
C PHE A 56 7.93 8.62 12.34
N ALA A 57 8.80 7.88 13.03
CA ALA A 57 8.67 6.42 13.15
C ALA A 57 7.40 6.02 13.91
N ALA A 58 7.07 6.73 15.00
CA ALA A 58 5.85 6.48 15.77
C ALA A 58 4.58 6.74 14.94
N ALA A 59 4.53 7.88 14.22
CA ALA A 59 3.42 8.21 13.34
C ALA A 59 3.29 7.23 12.17
N PHE A 60 4.40 6.83 11.56
CA PHE A 60 4.44 5.84 10.50
C PHE A 60 3.91 4.48 10.98
N ALA A 61 4.39 3.99 12.12
CA ALA A 61 3.95 2.71 12.69
C ALA A 61 2.45 2.73 13.03
N ALA A 62 1.93 3.84 13.59
CA ALA A 62 0.51 4.01 13.86
C ALA A 62 -0.33 3.97 12.57
N GLY A 63 0.12 4.64 11.50
CA GLY A 63 -0.53 4.59 10.19
C GLY A 63 -0.56 3.19 9.57
N GLN A 64 0.54 2.45 9.68
CA GLN A 64 0.61 1.06 9.20
C GLN A 64 -0.31 0.11 9.98
N ALA A 65 -0.42 0.32 11.30
CA ALA A 65 -1.31 -0.48 12.15
C ALA A 65 -2.80 -0.21 11.86
N ALA A 66 -3.16 1.03 11.51
CA ALA A 66 -4.53 1.38 11.15
C ALA A 66 -4.99 0.71 9.85
N GLY A 67 -4.06 0.52 8.90
CA GLY A 67 -4.37 0.01 7.57
C GLY A 67 -5.30 0.93 6.78
N ASP A 68 -5.72 0.48 5.60
CA ASP A 68 -6.54 1.26 4.66
C ASP A 68 -7.74 0.49 4.10
N ILE A 69 -7.93 -0.75 4.53
CA ILE A 69 -9.06 -1.61 4.17
C ILE A 69 -9.72 -2.04 5.48
N ALA A 70 -11.03 -1.81 5.58
CA ALA A 70 -11.81 -2.28 6.72
C ALA A 70 -11.69 -3.81 6.83
N PRO A 71 -11.64 -4.38 8.04
CA PRO A 71 -11.65 -5.82 8.21
C PRO A 71 -12.86 -6.41 7.47
N PRO A 72 -12.70 -7.58 6.81
CA PRO A 72 -13.82 -8.23 6.15
C PRO A 72 -14.95 -8.46 7.17
N ALA A 73 -16.19 -8.20 6.76
CA ALA A 73 -17.36 -8.50 7.58
C ALA A 73 -17.29 -9.98 8.00
N THR A 74 -17.39 -10.23 9.30
CA THR A 74 -17.34 -11.61 9.80
C THR A 74 -18.52 -12.40 9.26
N ASP A 75 -18.32 -13.70 9.03
CA ASP A 75 -19.28 -14.61 8.38
C ASP A 75 -20.67 -14.67 9.06
N ALA A 76 -20.84 -14.08 10.24
CA ALA A 76 -22.11 -13.92 10.93
C ALA A 76 -23.15 -13.10 10.14
N GLU A 77 -22.72 -12.17 9.28
CA GLU A 77 -23.63 -11.29 8.53
C GLU A 77 -24.00 -11.83 7.13
N THR A 78 -23.25 -12.80 6.60
CA THR A 78 -23.46 -13.33 5.24
C THR A 78 -24.44 -14.52 5.19
N ARG A 79 -24.77 -15.14 6.33
CA ARG A 79 -25.64 -16.33 6.39
C ARG A 79 -27.14 -16.03 6.63
N SER A 80 -27.57 -14.77 6.65
CA SER A 80 -28.99 -14.42 6.82
C SER A 80 -29.75 -14.21 5.49
N GLY A 81 -29.13 -14.44 4.33
CA GLY A 81 -29.69 -14.03 3.03
C GLY A 81 -29.59 -15.04 1.89
N ARG A 82 -29.49 -16.35 2.19
CA ARG A 82 -29.67 -17.42 1.20
C ARG A 82 -30.55 -18.53 1.75
#